data_AF-A0A8H7JAR3-F1
#
_entry.id   AF-A0A8H7JAR3-F1
#
_cell.length_a   1.000
_cell.length_b   1.000
_cell.length_c   1.000
_cell.angle_alpha   90.00
_cell.angle_beta   90.00
_cell.angle_gamma   90.00
#
_symmetry.space_group_name_H-M   'P 1'
#
loop_
_entity.id
_entity.type
_entity.pdbx_description
1 polymer ?
#
loop_
_entity_poly.entity_id
_entity_poly.type
_entity_poly.pdbx_seq_one_letter_code
_entity_poly.pdbx_strand_id
1 'polypeptide(L)'
;MGVPFEALLPYAIMTGFFAFSAVSVGKLKEMQNGGKRTRRGIDAWDRVSSRRWASWRARTNSRAAKYDTPTMTSCERPATKHTAVMERDRRLTGFMRGQTDKAEAPAGFELNNPWRCEQRFI
;
A
#
# COMPACT_ATOMS: atom_id res chain seq x y z
N MET A 1 11.89 15.03 -48.51
CA MET A 1 12.88 14.02 -48.07
C MET A 1 12.20 13.15 -47.02
N GLY A 2 12.10 11.83 -47.22
CA GLY A 2 11.43 10.94 -46.26
C GLY A 2 12.20 10.84 -44.94
N VAL A 3 11.49 10.61 -43.83
CA VAL A 3 12.11 10.44 -42.50
C VAL A 3 12.82 9.08 -42.46
N PRO A 4 14.10 9.02 -42.03
CA PRO A 4 14.83 7.76 -41.91
C PRO A 4 14.30 6.96 -40.72
N PHE A 5 13.55 5.88 -41.01
CA PHE A 5 12.90 5.04 -39.99
C PHE A 5 13.89 4.35 -39.04
N GLU A 6 15.13 4.12 -39.47
CA GLU A 6 16.19 3.53 -38.65
C GLU A 6 16.50 4.38 -37.41
N ALA A 7 16.40 5.71 -37.52
CA ALA A 7 16.58 6.61 -36.39
C ALA A 7 15.42 6.54 -35.37
N LEU A 8 14.27 5.98 -35.77
CA LEU A 8 13.09 5.84 -34.90
C LEU A 8 13.04 4.50 -34.17
N LEU A 9 13.76 3.49 -34.65
CA LEU A 9 13.78 2.16 -34.03
C LEU A 9 14.19 2.18 -32.55
N PRO A 10 15.25 2.92 -32.13
CA PRO A 10 15.62 2.98 -30.72
C PRO A 10 14.52 3.62 -29.86
N TYR A 11 13.90 4.70 -30.35
CA TYR A 11 12.82 5.38 -29.64
C TYR A 11 11.55 4.54 -29.57
N ALA A 12 11.24 3.77 -30.62
CA ALA A 12 10.11 2.85 -30.62
C ALA A 12 10.29 1.73 -29.58
N ILE A 13 11.50 1.16 -29.49
CA ILE A 13 11.84 0.13 -28.51
C ILE A 13 11.74 0.71 -27.07
N MET A 14 12.33 1.88 -26.83
CA MET A 14 12.24 2.54 -25.52
C MET A 14 10.78 2.82 -25.12
N THR A 15 10.01 3.41 -26.04
CA THR A 15 8.59 3.73 -25.80
C THR A 15 7.78 2.45 -25.56
N GLY A 16 8.08 1.37 -26.29
CA GLY A 16 7.45 0.06 -26.11
C GLY A 16 7.70 -0.54 -24.73
N PHE A 17 8.95 -0.56 -24.26
CA PHE A 17 9.27 -1.07 -22.93
C PHE A 17 8.69 -0.22 -21.80
N PHE A 18 8.70 1.11 -21.93
CA PHE A 18 8.07 1.99 -20.96
C PHE A 18 6.55 1.84 -20.93
N ALA A 19 5.90 1.76 -22.09
CA ALA A 19 4.46 1.53 -22.18
C ALA A 19 4.07 0.18 -21.57
N PHE A 20 4.79 -0.89 -21.92
CA PHE A 20 4.56 -2.22 -21.37
C PHE A 20 4.71 -2.24 -19.85
N SER A 21 5.76 -1.62 -19.32
CA SER A 21 6.00 -1.52 -17.87
C SER A 21 4.88 -0.75 -17.17
N ALA A 22 4.45 0.38 -17.74
CA ALA A 22 3.40 1.20 -17.16
C ALA A 22 2.04 0.47 -17.11
N VAL A 23 1.66 -0.21 -18.20
CA VAL A 23 0.42 -0.99 -18.28
C VAL A 23 0.47 -2.18 -17.32
N SER A 24 1.58 -2.93 -17.33
CA SER A 24 1.78 -4.09 -16.46
C SER A 24 1.63 -3.72 -14.98
N VAL A 25 2.33 -2.68 -14.52
CA VAL A 25 2.25 -2.22 -13.12
C VAL A 25 0.88 -1.62 -12.80
N GLY A 26 0.24 -0.93 -13.75
CA GLY A 26 -1.10 -0.38 -13.59
C GLY A 26 -2.13 -1.49 -13.32
N LYS A 27 -2.09 -2.56 -14.12
CA LYS A 27 -3.02 -3.69 -14.01
C LYS A 27 -2.81 -4.50 -12.73
N LEU A 28 -1.56 -4.76 -12.34
CA LEU A 28 -1.28 -5.42 -11.05
C LEU A 28 -1.82 -4.61 -9.86
N LYS A 29 -1.65 -3.28 -9.89
CA LYS A 29 -2.20 -2.40 -8.84
C LYS A 29 -3.73 -2.37 -8.85
N GLU A 30 -4.37 -2.45 -10.01
CA GLU A 30 -5.82 -2.53 -10.14
C GLU A 30 -6.34 -3.85 -9.54
N MET A 31 -5.70 -4.97 -9.83
CA MET A 31 -6.04 -6.28 -9.26
C MET A 31 -5.84 -6.32 -7.74
N GLN A 32 -4.73 -5.79 -7.23
CA GLN A 32 -4.46 -5.70 -5.78
C GLN A 32 -5.47 -4.82 -5.03
N ASN A 33 -6.07 -3.84 -5.70
CA ASN A 33 -7.07 -2.95 -5.10
C ASN A 33 -8.52 -3.43 -5.36
N GLY A 34 -8.72 -4.67 -5.80
CA GLY A 34 -10.05 -5.22 -6.07
C GLY A 34 -10.78 -4.50 -7.21
N GLY A 35 -10.04 -4.12 -8.26
CA GLY A 35 -10.57 -3.40 -9.42
C GLY A 35 -10.74 -1.89 -9.22
N LYS A 36 -10.41 -1.36 -8.04
CA LYS A 36 -10.52 0.08 -7.75
C LYS A 36 -9.20 0.80 -8.05
N ARG A 37 -9.29 2.07 -8.47
CA ARG A 37 -8.11 2.91 -8.72
C ARG A 37 -7.29 3.09 -7.43
N THR A 38 -5.97 3.11 -7.56
CA THR A 38 -5.07 3.37 -6.43
C THR A 38 -5.21 4.82 -5.93
N ARG A 39 -5.39 5.01 -4.62
CA ARG A 39 -5.46 6.33 -3.99
C ARG A 39 -4.08 7.00 -3.98
N ARG A 40 -4.03 8.29 -4.30
CA ARG A 40 -2.85 9.17 -4.26
C ARG A 40 -3.09 10.29 -3.26
N GLY A 41 -2.04 10.93 -2.74
CA GLY A 41 -2.19 12.06 -1.81
C GLY A 41 -2.82 11.72 -0.46
N ILE A 42 -2.68 10.46 -0.02
CA ILE A 42 -3.23 9.96 1.25
C ILE A 42 -2.66 10.82 2.40
N ASP A 43 -3.49 11.50 3.18
CA ASP A 43 -3.10 12.41 4.27
C ASP A 43 -3.16 11.72 5.65
N ALA A 44 -3.21 12.44 6.78
CA ALA A 44 -3.28 11.82 8.11
C ALA A 44 -4.69 11.29 8.45
N TRP A 45 -5.74 11.94 7.95
CA TRP A 45 -7.11 11.44 8.07
C TRP A 45 -7.28 10.12 7.30
N ASP A 46 -6.68 10.05 6.12
CA ASP A 46 -6.49 8.83 5.39
C ASP A 46 -5.23 8.05 5.84
N ARG A 47 -4.50 8.34 6.93
CA ARG A 47 -3.34 7.56 7.47
C ARG A 47 -3.43 7.49 8.99
N VAL A 48 -3.96 6.42 9.59
CA VAL A 48 -3.68 6.18 11.02
C VAL A 48 -2.21 5.76 11.13
N SER A 49 -1.41 6.80 11.36
CA SER A 49 -0.18 6.88 12.13
C SER A 49 0.71 5.64 12.12
N SER A 50 1.70 5.66 11.21
CA SER A 50 3.01 5.03 11.45
C SER A 50 4.13 5.58 10.56
N ARG A 51 3.98 6.79 9.99
CA ARG A 51 4.95 7.35 9.02
C ARG A 51 5.39 8.78 9.32
N ARG A 52 5.80 9.03 10.56
CA ARG A 52 6.78 10.10 10.81
C ARG A 52 8.15 9.55 11.25
N TRP A 53 8.23 8.28 11.63
CA TRP A 53 9.43 7.67 12.22
C TRP A 53 10.13 6.61 11.35
N ALA A 54 9.43 5.98 10.41
CA ALA A 54 10.03 4.93 9.57
C ALA A 54 11.09 5.44 8.56
N SER A 55 11.01 6.71 8.14
CA SER A 55 11.99 7.31 7.22
C SER A 55 13.30 7.70 7.92
N TRP A 56 13.29 7.88 9.24
CA TRP A 56 14.50 8.21 10.00
C TRP A 56 15.29 6.94 10.36
N ARG A 57 14.61 5.84 10.70
CA ARG A 57 15.24 4.55 11.06
C ARG A 57 15.92 3.84 9.88
N ALA A 58 15.45 4.06 8.65
CA ALA A 58 16.07 3.50 7.45
C ALA A 58 17.39 4.21 7.05
N ARG A 59 17.70 5.38 7.64
CA ARG A 59 18.91 6.15 7.32
C ARG A 59 20.12 5.76 8.19
N THR A 60 19.93 5.06 9.31
CA THR A 60 20.99 4.86 10.31
C THR A 60 21.46 3.43 10.50
N ASN A 61 20.80 2.41 9.92
CA ASN A 61 21.21 1.03 10.17
C ASN A 61 21.26 0.15 8.93
N SER A 62 22.43 0.12 8.29
CA SER A 62 22.78 -0.78 7.17
C SER A 62 22.90 -2.26 7.56
N ARG A 63 22.69 -2.62 8.83
CA ARG A 63 22.83 -4.01 9.34
C ARG A 63 21.51 -4.70 9.71
N ALA A 64 20.37 -4.00 9.65
CA ALA A 64 19.07 -4.56 10.06
C ALA A 64 18.45 -5.53 9.04
N ALA A 65 19.00 -5.66 7.83
CA ALA A 65 18.41 -6.45 6.75
C ALA A 65 18.54 -7.99 6.91
N LYS A 66 19.11 -8.49 8.02
CA LYS A 66 19.53 -9.90 8.12
C LYS A 66 18.60 -10.83 8.89
N TYR A 67 17.57 -10.33 9.60
CA TYR A 67 16.72 -11.18 10.46
C TYR A 67 15.21 -11.07 10.24
N ASP A 68 14.76 -10.41 9.17
CA ASP A 68 13.33 -10.31 8.85
C ASP A 68 12.85 -11.53 8.03
N THR A 69 12.87 -12.72 8.63
CA THR A 69 11.96 -13.80 8.23
C THR A 69 10.88 -13.93 9.29
N PRO A 70 9.60 -13.65 8.99
CA PRO A 70 8.53 -13.74 9.98
C PRO A 70 8.19 -15.20 10.24
N THR A 71 8.73 -15.74 11.34
CA THR A 71 8.20 -16.94 11.98
C THR A 71 6.78 -16.62 12.44
N MET A 72 5.82 -17.44 12.02
CA MET A 72 4.40 -17.22 12.21
C MET A 72 3.99 -17.32 13.68
N THR A 73 3.96 -16.19 14.38
CA THR A 73 3.20 -16.01 15.61
C THR A 73 2.25 -14.81 15.45
N SER A 74 1.03 -15.00 15.93
CA SER A 74 -0.19 -14.27 15.56
C SER A 74 -0.30 -12.82 16.02
N CYS A 75 0.79 -12.13 16.36
CA CYS A 75 0.76 -10.78 16.93
C CYS A 75 1.56 -9.71 16.14
N GLU A 76 2.38 -10.09 15.16
CA GLU A 76 3.04 -9.11 14.28
C GLU A 76 2.51 -9.24 12.86
N ARG A 77 1.30 -8.70 12.64
CA ARG A 77 0.82 -8.48 11.28
C ARG A 77 1.78 -7.49 10.60
N PRO A 78 2.36 -7.82 9.42
CA PRO A 78 3.25 -6.91 8.71
C PRO A 78 2.48 -5.63 8.48
N ALA A 79 2.95 -4.53 9.10
CA ALA A 79 2.30 -3.23 9.19
C ALA A 79 1.47 -2.90 7.94
N THR A 80 0.22 -3.37 7.93
CA THR A 80 -0.65 -3.05 6.83
C THR A 80 -0.92 -1.58 7.01
N LYS A 81 -0.72 -0.84 5.91
CA LYS A 81 -0.70 0.62 5.85
C LYS A 81 -2.12 1.18 6.01
N HIS A 82 -2.80 0.77 7.08
CA HIS A 82 -4.13 1.07 7.57
C HIS A 82 -4.27 2.54 8.04
N THR A 83 -4.22 3.47 7.10
CA THR A 83 -5.19 4.58 6.94
C THR A 83 -6.35 4.63 7.93
N ALA A 84 -6.65 5.76 8.61
CA ALA A 84 -7.69 5.80 9.66
C ALA A 84 -9.02 5.28 9.14
N VAL A 85 -9.40 5.90 8.03
CA VAL A 85 -10.61 5.59 7.30
C VAL A 85 -10.47 4.22 6.63
N MET A 86 -9.35 3.85 5.98
CA MET A 86 -9.30 2.52 5.34
C MET A 86 -9.15 1.35 6.33
N GLU A 87 -8.63 1.58 7.54
CA GLU A 87 -8.56 0.58 8.61
C GLU A 87 -9.93 0.37 9.23
N ARG A 88 -10.66 1.48 9.47
CA ARG A 88 -12.08 1.44 9.80
C ARG A 88 -12.87 0.68 8.73
N ASP A 89 -12.72 1.03 7.45
CA ASP A 89 -13.48 0.41 6.35
C ASP A 89 -13.13 -1.08 6.21
N ARG A 90 -11.87 -1.46 6.45
CA ARG A 90 -11.43 -2.86 6.54
C ARG A 90 -12.06 -3.59 7.73
N ARG A 91 -12.25 -2.93 8.87
CA ARG A 91 -12.96 -3.51 10.03
C ARG A 91 -14.47 -3.64 9.79
N LEU A 92 -15.07 -2.72 9.03
CA LEU A 92 -16.48 -2.76 8.67
C LEU A 92 -16.80 -3.81 7.60
N THR A 93 -15.89 -4.02 6.63
CA THR A 93 -16.17 -4.86 5.45
C THR A 93 -15.33 -6.14 5.38
N GLY A 94 -14.28 -6.27 6.19
CA GLY A 94 -13.32 -7.36 6.13
C GLY A 94 -12.35 -7.30 4.93
N PHE A 95 -12.57 -6.40 3.96
CA PHE A 95 -11.78 -6.31 2.73
C PHE A 95 -10.92 -5.04 2.69
N MET A 96 -9.70 -5.12 2.14
CA MET A 96 -8.73 -4.01 2.11
C MET A 96 -9.26 -2.74 1.42
N ARG A 97 -10.20 -2.87 0.49
CA ARG A 97 -10.83 -1.77 -0.27
C ARG A 97 -12.36 -1.88 -0.31
N GLY A 98 -12.94 -2.60 0.65
CA GLY A 98 -14.39 -2.77 0.73
C GLY A 98 -15.04 -1.44 1.08
N GLN A 99 -16.18 -1.15 0.44
CA GLN A 99 -17.03 -0.02 0.83
C GLN A 99 -18.40 -0.59 1.17
N THR A 100 -19.03 -0.06 2.21
CA THR A 100 -20.37 -0.47 2.64
C THR A 100 -21.21 0.78 2.87
N ASP A 101 -22.47 0.73 2.42
CA ASP A 101 -23.48 1.78 2.52
C ASP A 101 -24.59 1.43 3.54
N LYS A 102 -24.51 0.25 4.17
CA LYS A 102 -25.42 -0.19 5.23
C LYS A 102 -25.50 0.83 6.37
N ALA A 103 -26.73 1.17 6.78
CA ALA A 103 -26.98 2.11 7.87
C ALA A 103 -26.55 1.54 9.24
N GLU A 104 -26.70 0.24 9.45
CA GLU A 104 -26.30 -0.46 10.67
C GLU A 104 -24.97 -1.19 10.48
N ALA A 105 -24.10 -1.07 11.49
CA ALA A 105 -22.79 -1.72 11.50
C ALA A 105 -22.93 -3.24 11.74
N PRO A 106 -22.01 -4.07 11.22
CA PRO A 106 -22.05 -5.50 11.47
C PRO A 106 -21.82 -5.81 12.96
N ALA A 107 -22.50 -6.85 13.45
CA ALA A 107 -22.32 -7.35 14.81
C ALA A 107 -20.84 -7.67 15.08
N GLY A 108 -20.33 -7.24 16.23
CA GLY A 108 -18.92 -7.40 16.61
C GLY A 108 -17.98 -6.26 16.17
N PHE A 109 -18.44 -5.29 15.38
CA PHE A 109 -17.66 -4.08 15.09
C PHE A 109 -17.33 -3.29 16.36
N GLU A 110 -18.25 -3.30 17.33
CA GLU A 110 -18.14 -2.65 18.66
C GLU A 110 -16.89 -3.12 19.43
N LEU A 111 -16.58 -4.41 19.37
CA LEU A 111 -15.51 -5.04 20.14
C LEU A 111 -14.18 -5.11 19.39
N ASN A 112 -14.18 -4.82 18.09
CA ASN A 112 -13.01 -4.97 17.22
C ASN A 112 -12.14 -3.70 17.18
N ASN A 113 -12.03 -2.94 18.28
CA ASN A 113 -11.23 -1.70 18.32
C ASN A 113 -9.82 -1.94 18.91
N PRO A 114 -8.79 -2.20 18.08
CA PRO A 114 -7.44 -2.40 18.59
C PRO A 114 -6.81 -1.06 18.99
N TRP A 115 -6.35 -0.97 20.23
CA TRP A 115 -5.42 0.06 20.65
C TRP A 115 -4.00 -0.36 20.24
N ARG A 116 -3.26 0.55 19.59
CA ARG A 116 -1.87 0.30 19.23
C ARG A 116 -1.00 0.53 20.46
N CYS A 117 -0.30 -0.50 20.89
CA CYS A 117 0.75 -0.37 21.90
C CYS A 117 2.06 -0.02 21.18
N GLU A 118 2.59 1.17 21.43
CA GLU A 118 3.92 1.55 20.95
C GLU A 118 4.98 1.19 22.00
N GLN A 119 6.15 0.76 21.54
CA GLN A 119 7.29 0.54 22.43
C GLN A 119 7.76 1.89 23.00
N ARG A 120 8.14 1.92 24.28
CA ARG A 120 8.68 3.12 24.91
C ARG A 120 9.89 3.63 24.12
N PHE A 121 9.88 4.92 23.78
CA PHE A 121 11.03 5.60 23.22
C PHE A 121 12.03 5.88 24.37
N ILE A 122 13.09 5.08 24.44
CA ILE A 122 14.23 5.25 25.35
C ILE A 122 15.43 5.68 24.52
#